data_AF-A0A963N143-F1
#
_entry.id   AF-A0A963N143-F1
#
_cell.length_a   1.000
_cell.length_b   1.000
_cell.length_c   1.000
_cell.angle_alpha   90.00
_cell.angle_beta   90.00
_cell.angle_gamma   90.00
#
_symmetry.space_group_name_H-M   'P 1'
#
loop_
_entity.id
_entity.type
_entity.pdbx_description
1 polymer ?
#
loop_
_entity_poly.entity_id
_entity_poly.type
_entity_poly.pdbx_seq_one_letter_code
_entity_poly.pdbx_strand_id
1 'polypeptide(L)'
;AVPTAPTGGTNGLAAQLNTVARIIGARSALGLRRQVFFVGLGGFDTHDAQLNRHAALLGTLGQGLAYFQRLLADPAIGAAGSVTTFTASDFGRTMVSNGDGTDHGWGSHHFVVGQAVRGGDIYGRFPVIGADTADDVGRGRLLPGQSVDQFAATLAGWFGISTSLIDDLFPNLANFGSARDLGFML
;
A
#
# COMPACT_ATOMS: atom_id res chain seq x y z
N ALA A 1 -23.29 8.46 10.93
CA ALA A 1 -23.03 9.89 10.73
C ALA A 1 -21.67 9.96 10.07
N VAL A 2 -21.57 10.61 8.91
CA VAL A 2 -20.34 10.57 8.10
C VAL A 2 -19.15 10.98 8.97
N PRO A 3 -18.11 10.13 9.09
CA PRO A 3 -16.90 10.48 9.81
C PRO A 3 -16.39 11.86 9.42
N THR A 4 -16.12 12.71 10.40
CA THR A 4 -15.52 14.02 10.16
C THR A 4 -14.08 13.82 9.65
N ALA A 5 -13.73 14.56 8.60
CA ALA A 5 -12.36 14.58 8.10
C ALA A 5 -11.40 15.05 9.21
N PRO A 6 -10.15 14.55 9.27
CA PRO A 6 -9.16 15.03 10.22
C PRO A 6 -9.03 16.55 10.15
N THR A 7 -9.15 17.24 11.28
CA THR A 7 -9.21 18.72 11.36
C THR A 7 -7.87 19.40 11.59
N GLY A 8 -6.77 18.64 11.75
CA GLY A 8 -5.41 19.16 11.92
C GLY A 8 -4.65 19.21 10.60
N GLY A 9 -4.68 20.37 9.92
CA GLY A 9 -4.09 20.55 8.59
C GLY A 9 -4.89 19.83 7.49
N THR A 10 -4.91 20.38 6.28
CA THR A 10 -5.61 19.76 5.15
C THR A 10 -4.86 18.50 4.68
N ASN A 11 -5.26 17.33 5.18
CA ASN A 11 -4.79 16.05 4.66
C ASN A 11 -5.39 15.80 3.27
N GLY A 12 -4.63 16.13 2.22
CA GLY A 12 -5.07 16.01 0.83
C GLY A 12 -5.37 14.57 0.40
N LEU A 13 -4.72 13.56 1.01
CA LEU A 13 -5.03 12.16 0.77
C LEU A 13 -6.42 11.80 1.33
N ALA A 14 -6.75 12.27 2.53
CA ALA A 14 -8.08 12.04 3.12
C ALA A 14 -9.21 12.65 2.28
N ALA A 15 -8.98 13.82 1.65
CA ALA A 15 -9.95 14.44 0.75
C ALA A 15 -10.18 13.61 -0.53
N GLN A 16 -9.12 13.05 -1.13
CA GLN A 16 -9.23 12.13 -2.26
C GLN A 16 -9.98 10.85 -1.86
N LEU A 17 -9.62 10.26 -0.72
CA LEU A 17 -10.26 9.05 -0.20
C LEU A 17 -11.75 9.27 0.12
N ASN A 18 -12.13 10.45 0.60
CA ASN A 18 -13.54 10.82 0.76
C ASN A 18 -14.30 10.80 -0.59
N THR A 19 -13.68 11.31 -1.64
CA THR A 19 -14.28 11.29 -2.99
C THR A 19 -14.47 9.85 -3.48
N VAL A 20 -13.46 9.00 -3.31
CA VAL A 20 -13.53 7.57 -3.62
C VAL A 20 -14.65 6.89 -2.82
N ALA A 21 -14.75 7.16 -1.52
CA ALA A 21 -15.77 6.58 -0.65
C ALA A 21 -17.20 6.95 -1.11
N ARG A 22 -17.41 8.18 -1.58
CA ARG A 22 -18.70 8.61 -2.15
C ARG A 22 -19.04 7.88 -3.44
N ILE A 23 -18.07 7.66 -4.32
CA ILE A 23 -18.27 6.88 -5.56
C ILE A 23 -18.64 5.44 -5.20
N ILE A 24 -17.93 4.84 -4.23
CA ILE A 24 -18.23 3.49 -3.71
C ILE A 24 -19.65 3.45 -3.10
N GLY A 25 -20.05 4.45 -2.33
CA GLY A 25 -21.42 4.55 -1.80
C GLY A 25 -22.49 4.58 -2.90
N ALA A 26 -22.19 5.21 -4.04
CA ALA A 26 -23.08 5.27 -5.20
C ALA A 26 -22.99 4.05 -6.14
N ARG A 27 -22.17 3.03 -5.83
CA ARG A 27 -21.84 1.92 -6.73
C ARG A 27 -23.06 1.22 -7.34
N SER A 28 -24.10 0.97 -6.53
CA SER A 28 -25.32 0.29 -6.99
C SER A 28 -26.10 1.14 -7.99
N ALA A 29 -26.24 2.44 -7.73
CA ALA A 29 -26.92 3.38 -8.62
C ALA A 29 -26.16 3.59 -9.94
N LEU A 30 -24.83 3.50 -9.89
CA LEU A 30 -23.94 3.64 -11.04
C LEU A 30 -23.66 2.31 -11.77
N GLY A 31 -24.18 1.18 -11.29
CA GLY A 31 -23.92 -0.14 -11.87
C GLY A 31 -22.45 -0.61 -11.75
N LEU A 32 -21.69 -0.02 -10.85
CA LEU A 32 -20.26 -0.26 -10.65
C LEU A 32 -20.02 -1.54 -9.85
N ARG A 33 -19.15 -2.43 -10.36
CA ARG A 33 -18.86 -3.76 -9.76
C ARG A 33 -17.41 -4.01 -9.33
N ARG A 34 -16.43 -3.66 -10.18
CA ARG A 34 -14.99 -3.93 -9.98
C ARG A 34 -14.18 -2.70 -10.36
N GLN A 35 -13.99 -1.80 -9.41
CA GLN A 35 -13.28 -0.54 -9.63
C GLN A 35 -11.93 -0.56 -8.94
N VAL A 36 -10.93 0.00 -9.61
CA VAL A 36 -9.63 0.32 -9.02
C VAL A 36 -9.54 1.84 -8.97
N PHE A 37 -9.23 2.39 -7.81
CA PHE A 37 -9.08 3.82 -7.60
C PHE A 37 -7.62 4.14 -7.27
N PHE A 38 -7.08 5.16 -7.93
CA PHE A 38 -5.76 5.69 -7.62
C PHE A 38 -5.90 7.00 -6.85
N VAL A 39 -5.20 7.08 -5.72
CA VAL A 39 -5.06 8.29 -4.91
C VAL A 39 -3.59 8.47 -4.58
N GLY A 40 -3.16 9.72 -4.38
CA GLY A 40 -1.73 10.04 -4.23
C GLY A 40 -1.41 10.77 -2.94
N LEU A 41 -0.29 10.38 -2.34
CA LEU A 41 0.44 11.15 -1.33
C LEU A 41 1.90 11.24 -1.77
N GLY A 42 2.32 12.42 -2.23
CA GLY A 42 3.71 12.69 -2.62
C GLY A 42 4.59 13.10 -1.44
N GLY A 43 5.83 13.49 -1.74
CA GLY A 43 6.77 14.05 -0.77
C GLY A 43 7.79 13.06 -0.19
N PHE A 44 7.73 11.78 -0.57
CA PHE A 44 8.64 10.74 -0.08
C PHE A 44 10.06 10.83 -0.67
N ASP A 45 10.26 11.62 -1.74
CA ASP A 45 11.58 11.85 -2.31
C ASP A 45 12.42 12.83 -1.47
N THR A 46 12.98 12.32 -0.40
CA THR A 46 13.55 13.11 0.70
C THR A 46 15.08 13.06 0.69
N HIS A 47 15.69 13.95 -0.08
CA HIS A 47 17.15 14.16 -0.11
C HIS A 47 17.65 15.09 1.01
N ASP A 48 16.74 15.55 1.86
CA ASP A 48 16.97 16.37 3.04
C ASP A 48 15.86 16.12 4.08
N ALA A 49 16.15 16.41 5.35
CA ALA A 49 15.27 16.23 6.50
C ALA A 49 14.49 14.89 6.53
N GLN A 50 15.12 13.78 6.11
CA GLN A 50 14.47 12.47 5.94
C GLN A 50 13.65 12.08 7.16
N LEU A 51 14.27 12.14 8.35
CA LEU A 51 13.65 11.67 9.60
C LEU A 51 12.34 12.41 9.89
N ASN A 52 12.35 13.74 9.77
CA ASN A 52 11.19 14.57 10.09
C ASN A 52 10.12 14.50 9.01
N ARG A 53 10.51 14.63 7.73
CA ARG A 53 9.57 14.61 6.60
C ARG A 53 8.91 13.25 6.45
N HIS A 54 9.69 12.18 6.50
CA HIS A 54 9.16 10.82 6.38
C HIS A 54 8.19 10.48 7.53
N ALA A 55 8.51 10.85 8.77
CA ALA A 55 7.61 10.66 9.90
C ALA A 55 6.29 11.43 9.73
N ALA A 56 6.34 12.69 9.28
CA ALA A 56 5.14 13.50 9.04
C ALA A 56 4.28 12.92 7.89
N LEU A 57 4.90 12.41 6.83
CA LEU A 57 4.22 11.76 5.72
C LEU A 57 3.56 10.45 6.14
N LEU A 58 4.24 9.62 6.94
CA LEU A 58 3.64 8.40 7.50
C LEU A 58 2.47 8.72 8.44
N GLY A 59 2.55 9.81 9.21
CA GLY A 59 1.43 10.32 9.99
C GLY A 59 0.23 10.72 9.11
N THR A 60 0.49 11.43 8.01
CA THR A 60 -0.51 11.83 7.01
C THR A 60 -1.17 10.62 6.36
N LEU A 61 -0.36 9.63 5.96
CA LEU A 61 -0.81 8.36 5.40
C LEU A 61 -1.71 7.61 6.39
N GLY A 62 -1.23 7.42 7.63
CA GLY A 62 -1.97 6.72 8.68
C GLY A 62 -3.32 7.36 8.99
N GLN A 63 -3.37 8.69 9.10
CA GLN A 63 -4.63 9.43 9.28
C GLN A 63 -5.59 9.24 8.11
N GLY A 64 -5.09 9.29 6.87
CA GLY A 64 -5.89 9.11 5.65
C GLY A 64 -6.48 7.70 5.56
N LEU A 65 -5.66 6.66 5.79
CA LEU A 65 -6.09 5.26 5.79
C LEU A 65 -7.12 4.99 6.89
N ALA A 66 -6.86 5.45 8.12
CA ALA A 66 -7.80 5.28 9.23
C ALA A 66 -9.14 5.99 8.96
N TYR A 67 -9.10 7.17 8.35
CA TYR A 67 -10.30 7.89 7.95
C TYR A 67 -11.10 7.13 6.89
N PHE A 68 -10.45 6.62 5.85
CA PHE A 68 -11.12 5.87 4.79
C PHE A 68 -11.77 4.58 5.30
N GLN A 69 -11.09 3.84 6.19
CA GLN A 69 -11.67 2.64 6.81
C GLN A 69 -12.96 2.97 7.59
N ARG A 70 -13.00 4.12 8.29
CA ARG A 70 -14.23 4.58 8.97
C ARG A 70 -15.34 4.93 7.97
N LEU A 71 -15.01 5.57 6.84
CA LEU A 71 -15.99 5.87 5.80
C LEU A 71 -16.60 4.59 5.22
N LEU A 72 -15.76 3.61 4.87
CA LEU A 72 -16.22 2.32 4.32
C LEU A 72 -17.10 1.53 5.31
N ALA A 73 -16.85 1.69 6.61
CA ALA A 73 -17.63 1.09 7.68
C ALA A 73 -18.93 1.84 8.01
N ASP A 74 -19.07 3.11 7.59
CA ASP A 74 -20.33 3.84 7.79
C ASP A 74 -21.46 3.11 7.05
N PRO A 75 -22.60 2.80 7.70
CA PRO A 75 -23.72 2.09 7.08
C PRO A 75 -24.25 2.73 5.79
N ALA A 76 -24.08 4.04 5.61
CA ALA A 76 -24.46 4.71 4.36
C ALA A 76 -23.62 4.28 3.15
N ILE A 77 -22.37 3.82 3.38
CA ILE A 77 -21.49 3.27 2.35
C ILE A 77 -21.50 1.73 2.41
N GLY A 78 -21.35 1.17 3.61
CA GLY A 78 -21.47 -0.27 3.89
C GLY A 78 -20.61 -1.13 2.97
N ALA A 79 -19.31 -0.81 2.86
CA ALA A 79 -18.41 -1.43 1.88
C ALA A 79 -17.08 -1.94 2.48
N ALA A 80 -16.93 -1.91 3.81
CA ALA A 80 -15.67 -2.29 4.48
C ALA A 80 -15.20 -3.73 4.16
N GLY A 81 -16.13 -4.66 3.91
CA GLY A 81 -15.84 -6.05 3.51
C GLY A 81 -15.57 -6.24 2.01
N SER A 82 -15.76 -5.21 1.19
CA SER A 82 -15.68 -5.30 -0.28
C SER A 82 -14.56 -4.43 -0.87
N VAL A 83 -13.77 -3.79 -0.02
CA VAL A 83 -12.71 -2.86 -0.42
C VAL A 83 -11.44 -3.17 0.36
N THR A 84 -10.35 -3.38 -0.37
CA THR A 84 -8.99 -3.48 0.15
C THR A 84 -8.19 -2.30 -0.38
N THR A 85 -7.53 -1.59 0.53
CA THR A 85 -6.62 -0.47 0.21
C THR A 85 -5.19 -0.96 0.35
N PHE A 86 -4.31 -0.57 -0.55
CA PHE A 86 -2.89 -0.88 -0.45
C PHE A 86 -2.02 0.28 -0.92
N THR A 87 -0.76 0.33 -0.46
CA THR A 87 0.22 1.30 -0.95
C THR A 87 1.05 0.73 -2.09
N ALA A 88 1.47 1.58 -3.02
CA ALA A 88 2.45 1.29 -4.05
C ALA A 88 3.46 2.45 -4.13
N SER A 89 4.68 2.17 -4.58
CA SER A 89 5.76 3.16 -4.71
C SER A 89 6.73 2.69 -5.78
N ASP A 90 7.30 3.64 -6.53
CA ASP A 90 8.26 3.35 -7.60
C ASP A 90 9.66 3.03 -7.04
N PHE A 91 9.96 3.52 -5.84
CA PHE A 91 11.22 3.30 -5.15
C PHE A 91 11.04 3.16 -3.63
N GLY A 92 12.02 2.51 -3.00
CA GLY A 92 12.24 2.55 -1.55
C GLY A 92 13.23 3.65 -1.16
N ARG A 93 13.69 3.67 0.09
CA ARG A 93 14.76 4.58 0.55
C ARG A 93 15.96 3.77 1.02
N THR A 94 17.17 4.30 0.83
CA THR A 94 18.39 3.65 1.32
C THR A 94 18.46 3.67 2.85
N MET A 95 19.04 2.62 3.44
CA MET A 95 19.33 2.56 4.88
C MET A 95 20.46 3.52 5.29
N VAL A 96 21.34 3.87 4.34
CA VAL A 96 22.43 4.83 4.57
C VAL A 96 21.95 6.25 4.29
N SER A 97 22.44 7.19 5.09
CA SER A 97 22.24 8.63 4.90
C SER A 97 23.11 9.17 3.76
N ASN A 98 22.62 10.17 3.04
CA ASN A 98 23.41 11.00 2.11
C ASN A 98 23.71 12.41 2.68
N GLY A 99 23.56 12.58 3.99
CA GLY A 99 23.73 13.84 4.71
C GLY A 99 22.58 14.03 5.69
N ASP A 100 21.58 14.82 5.28
CA ASP A 100 20.32 15.02 6.00
C ASP A 100 19.14 14.24 5.35
N GLY A 101 19.42 13.53 4.25
CA GLY A 101 18.47 12.75 3.49
C GLY A 101 18.85 11.28 3.34
N THR A 102 18.21 10.61 2.38
CA THR A 102 18.64 9.31 1.85
C THR A 102 18.58 9.33 0.32
N ASP A 103 19.07 8.28 -0.34
CA ASP A 103 18.91 8.09 -1.78
C ASP A 103 17.73 7.14 -2.07
N HIS A 104 17.46 6.96 -3.36
CA HIS A 104 16.47 6.00 -3.84
C HIS A 104 16.96 4.56 -3.59
N GLY A 105 16.09 3.77 -2.97
CA GLY A 105 16.27 2.36 -2.69
C GLY A 105 15.40 1.47 -3.57
N TRP A 106 15.58 0.16 -3.43
CA TRP A 106 14.80 -0.83 -4.18
C TRP A 106 13.72 -1.47 -3.30
N GLY A 107 14.10 -2.07 -2.18
CA GLY A 107 13.18 -2.63 -1.19
C GLY A 107 12.41 -1.58 -0.41
N SER A 108 11.14 -1.89 -0.11
CA SER A 108 10.25 -1.07 0.70
C SER A 108 9.24 -1.95 1.44
N HIS A 109 8.45 -1.34 2.31
CA HIS A 109 7.32 -1.98 2.99
C HIS A 109 6.02 -1.34 2.47
N HIS A 110 5.06 -2.19 2.12
CA HIS A 110 3.74 -1.77 1.67
C HIS A 110 2.70 -2.09 2.74
N PHE A 111 1.71 -1.20 2.90
CA PHE A 111 0.56 -1.44 3.76
C PHE A 111 -0.56 -2.05 2.92
N VAL A 112 -1.22 -3.06 3.46
CA VAL A 112 -2.50 -3.60 2.95
C VAL A 112 -3.51 -3.52 4.07
N VAL A 113 -4.66 -2.89 3.81
CA VAL A 113 -5.64 -2.54 4.84
C VAL A 113 -7.04 -2.80 4.31
N GLY A 114 -7.85 -3.55 5.07
CA GLY A 114 -9.21 -3.92 4.67
C GLY A 114 -9.77 -5.00 5.59
N GLN A 115 -11.09 -5.20 5.60
CA GLN A 115 -11.67 -6.34 6.34
C GLN A 115 -11.40 -7.68 5.67
N ALA A 116 -11.02 -7.68 4.39
CA ALA A 116 -10.62 -8.88 3.65
C ALA A 116 -9.13 -9.23 3.81
N VAL A 117 -8.40 -8.51 4.67
CA VAL A 117 -6.96 -8.70 4.88
C VAL A 117 -6.74 -9.45 6.19
N ARG A 118 -5.88 -10.46 6.16
CA ARG A 118 -5.32 -11.12 7.35
C ARG A 118 -4.28 -10.20 8.00
N GLY A 119 -4.76 -9.08 8.54
CA GLY A 119 -3.93 -8.04 9.13
C GLY A 119 -3.32 -8.43 10.48
N GLY A 120 -2.47 -7.55 11.01
CA GLY A 120 -1.76 -7.77 12.28
C GLY A 120 -0.47 -8.57 12.14
N ASP A 121 0.00 -8.79 10.91
CA ASP A 121 1.21 -9.56 10.61
C ASP A 121 2.08 -8.87 9.53
N ILE A 122 3.31 -9.34 9.40
CA ILE A 122 4.26 -8.95 8.35
C ILE A 122 4.40 -10.11 7.38
N TYR A 123 4.05 -9.88 6.12
CA TYR A 123 4.20 -10.87 5.05
C TYR A 123 5.52 -10.64 4.31
N GLY A 124 6.33 -11.68 4.25
CA GLY A 124 7.72 -11.61 3.81
C GLY A 124 8.68 -11.61 5.00
N ARG A 125 9.87 -11.04 4.81
CA ARG A 125 10.89 -10.96 5.86
C ARG A 125 11.28 -9.51 6.10
N PHE A 126 11.20 -9.07 7.35
CA PHE A 126 11.73 -7.77 7.74
C PHE A 126 13.27 -7.78 7.59
N PRO A 127 13.88 -6.77 6.95
CA PRO A 127 15.31 -6.74 6.71
C PRO A 127 16.08 -6.60 8.03
N VAL A 128 17.32 -7.08 8.04
CA VAL A 128 18.26 -6.73 9.11
C VAL A 128 18.54 -5.24 9.04
N ILE A 129 18.40 -4.54 10.17
CA ILE A 129 18.68 -3.11 10.24
C ILE A 129 20.20 -2.92 10.20
N GLY A 130 20.71 -2.39 9.10
CA GLY A 130 22.14 -2.09 8.93
C GLY A 130 22.53 -1.90 7.47
N ALA A 131 23.78 -1.46 7.25
CA ALA A 131 24.45 -1.51 5.96
C ALA A 131 25.24 -2.82 5.84
N ASP A 132 25.58 -3.22 4.62
CA ASP A 132 26.41 -4.38 4.29
C ASP A 132 25.84 -5.71 4.85
N THR A 133 24.52 -5.77 4.96
CA THR A 133 23.80 -7.01 5.30
C THR A 133 23.70 -7.92 4.09
N ALA A 134 23.25 -9.17 4.29
CA ALA A 134 23.03 -10.10 3.17
C ALA A 134 22.03 -9.59 2.12
N ASP A 135 21.15 -8.66 2.50
CA ASP A 135 20.15 -8.08 1.60
C ASP A 135 20.57 -6.70 1.05
N ASP A 136 21.75 -6.18 1.43
CA ASP A 136 22.25 -4.91 0.91
C ASP A 136 22.96 -5.13 -0.43
N VAL A 137 22.38 -4.62 -1.51
CA VAL A 137 22.98 -4.62 -2.86
C VAL A 137 23.86 -3.38 -3.11
N GLY A 138 24.39 -2.81 -2.02
CA GLY A 138 25.30 -1.69 -1.98
C GLY A 138 24.60 -0.37 -1.69
N ARG A 139 25.26 0.45 -0.86
CA ARG A 139 24.77 1.77 -0.39
C ARG A 139 23.44 1.66 0.38
N GLY A 140 23.25 0.62 1.18
CA GLY A 140 22.04 0.43 1.97
C GLY A 140 20.77 0.20 1.14
N ARG A 141 20.90 -0.22 -0.12
CA ARG A 141 19.76 -0.54 -0.98
C ARG A 141 19.36 -1.98 -0.68
N LEU A 142 18.18 -2.16 -0.09
CA LEU A 142 17.68 -3.47 0.27
C LEU A 142 17.14 -4.21 -0.96
N LEU A 143 17.53 -5.46 -1.13
CA LEU A 143 16.95 -6.38 -2.10
C LEU A 143 15.56 -6.83 -1.60
N PRO A 144 14.48 -6.59 -2.36
CA PRO A 144 13.16 -7.09 -1.97
C PRO A 144 13.14 -8.62 -1.96
N GLY A 145 12.70 -9.22 -0.85
CA GLY A 145 12.47 -10.67 -0.79
C GLY A 145 11.23 -11.11 -1.57
N GLN A 146 10.28 -10.20 -1.75
CA GLN A 146 8.99 -10.41 -2.42
C GLN A 146 8.89 -9.45 -3.60
N SER A 147 8.38 -9.93 -4.73
CA SER A 147 8.17 -9.08 -5.90
C SER A 147 6.85 -8.33 -5.83
N VAL A 148 6.79 -7.19 -6.53
CA VAL A 148 5.52 -6.47 -6.76
C VAL A 148 4.51 -7.33 -7.52
N ASP A 149 4.97 -8.28 -8.34
CA ASP A 149 4.10 -9.22 -9.05
C ASP A 149 3.45 -10.22 -8.09
N GLN A 150 4.19 -10.76 -7.10
CA GLN A 150 3.60 -11.65 -6.08
C GLN A 150 2.57 -10.91 -5.21
N PHE A 151 2.87 -9.65 -4.89
CA PHE A 151 1.97 -8.77 -4.18
C PHE A 151 0.69 -8.49 -4.97
N ALA A 152 0.82 -8.11 -6.24
CA ALA A 152 -0.30 -7.83 -7.12
C ALA A 152 -1.11 -9.09 -7.47
N ALA A 153 -0.47 -10.25 -7.63
CA ALA A 153 -1.14 -11.52 -7.88
C ALA A 153 -2.06 -11.93 -6.74
N THR A 154 -1.59 -11.77 -5.50
CA THR A 154 -2.40 -12.02 -4.29
C THR A 154 -3.66 -11.13 -4.28
N LEU A 155 -3.50 -9.82 -4.56
CA LEU A 155 -4.63 -8.88 -4.65
C LEU A 155 -5.57 -9.21 -5.82
N ALA A 156 -5.03 -9.61 -6.97
CA ALA A 156 -5.80 -9.97 -8.16
C ALA A 156 -6.67 -11.22 -7.92
N GLY A 157 -6.14 -12.22 -7.21
CA GLY A 157 -6.90 -13.40 -6.78
C GLY A 157 -8.11 -13.01 -5.94
N TRP A 158 -7.91 -12.17 -4.93
CA TRP A 158 -9.01 -11.62 -4.12
C TRP A 158 -10.00 -10.79 -4.95
N PHE A 159 -9.52 -10.04 -5.95
CA PHE A 159 -10.35 -9.24 -6.84
C PHE A 159 -11.16 -10.08 -7.86
N GLY A 160 -10.96 -11.41 -7.85
CA GLY A 160 -11.73 -12.38 -8.61
C GLY A 160 -11.09 -12.81 -9.93
N ILE A 161 -9.79 -12.59 -10.11
CA ILE A 161 -9.04 -13.17 -11.23
C ILE A 161 -8.79 -14.66 -10.93
N SER A 162 -9.08 -15.54 -11.90
CA SER A 162 -8.83 -16.97 -11.73
C SER A 162 -7.34 -17.27 -11.72
N THR A 163 -6.94 -18.29 -10.96
CA THR A 163 -5.54 -18.74 -10.87
C THR A 163 -4.94 -19.09 -12.24
N SER A 164 -5.76 -19.56 -13.18
CA SER A 164 -5.36 -19.85 -14.55
C SER A 164 -4.93 -18.63 -15.37
N LEU A 165 -5.31 -17.41 -14.96
CA LEU A 165 -4.97 -16.15 -15.64
C LEU A 165 -3.85 -15.37 -14.92
N ILE A 166 -3.46 -15.81 -13.71
CA ILE A 166 -2.49 -15.08 -12.90
C ILE A 166 -1.11 -15.05 -13.57
N ASP A 167 -0.66 -16.17 -14.12
CA ASP A 167 0.65 -16.24 -14.79
C ASP A 167 0.68 -15.41 -16.10
N ASP A 168 -0.46 -15.27 -16.78
CA ASP A 168 -0.59 -14.42 -17.97
C ASP A 168 -0.54 -12.93 -17.59
N LEU A 169 -1.17 -12.56 -16.47
CA LEU A 169 -1.24 -11.17 -16.00
C LEU A 169 0.07 -10.72 -15.34
N PHE A 170 0.79 -11.65 -14.72
CA PHE A 170 2.04 -11.41 -13.99
C PHE A 170 3.14 -12.38 -14.46
N PRO A 171 3.65 -12.21 -15.70
CA PRO A 171 4.58 -13.17 -16.31
C PRO A 171 5.91 -13.28 -15.55
N ASN A 172 6.32 -12.27 -14.77
CA ASN A 172 7.57 -12.37 -14.02
C ASN A 172 7.47 -13.25 -12.78
N LEU A 173 6.27 -13.73 -12.38
CA LEU A 173 6.12 -14.65 -11.25
C LEU A 173 6.93 -15.94 -11.42
N ALA A 174 7.21 -16.36 -12.65
CA ALA A 174 8.09 -17.48 -12.96
C ALA A 174 9.51 -17.30 -12.37
N ASN A 175 9.94 -16.06 -12.14
CA ASN A 175 11.25 -15.74 -11.56
C ASN A 175 11.26 -15.76 -10.01
N PHE A 176 10.10 -15.87 -9.35
CA PHE A 176 9.96 -15.73 -7.89
C PHE A 176 9.39 -16.99 -7.21
N GLY A 177 9.76 -18.17 -7.73
CA GLY A 177 9.33 -19.46 -7.21
C GLY A 177 7.89 -19.81 -7.61
N SER A 178 7.24 -20.71 -6.86
CA SER A 178 5.89 -21.20 -7.14
C SER A 178 4.79 -20.46 -6.38
N ALA A 179 5.13 -19.58 -5.43
CA ALA A 179 4.14 -18.83 -4.66
C ALA A 179 3.45 -17.80 -5.57
N ARG A 180 2.15 -17.94 -5.74
CA ARG A 180 1.25 -17.02 -6.48
C ARG A 180 0.33 -16.22 -5.56
N ASP A 181 0.31 -16.61 -4.30
CA ASP A 181 -0.46 -16.03 -3.22
C ASP A 181 0.45 -15.92 -2.01
N LEU A 182 0.62 -14.71 -1.50
CA LEU A 182 1.42 -14.42 -0.31
C LEU A 182 0.62 -14.67 0.98
N GLY A 183 -0.67 -14.99 0.88
CA GLY A 183 -1.51 -15.43 1.99
C GLY A 183 -2.03 -14.31 2.88
N PHE A 184 -1.91 -13.03 2.46
CA PHE A 184 -2.37 -11.90 3.27
C PHE A 184 -3.85 -11.54 3.07
N MET A 185 -4.55 -12.21 2.16
CA MET A 185 -5.99 -12.06 1.95
C MET A 185 -6.77 -13.18 2.64
N LEU A 186 -8.02 -12.90 3.05
CA LEU A 186 -8.91 -13.88 3.69
C LEU A 186 -9.45 -14.93 2.72
#